data_AF-A0A967F9D8-F1
#
_entry.id   AF-A0A967F9D8-F1
#
_cell.length_a   1.000
_cell.length_b   1.000
_cell.length_c   1.000
_cell.angle_alpha   90.00
_cell.angle_beta   90.00
_cell.angle_gamma   90.00
#
_symmetry.space_group_name_H-M   'P 1'
#
loop_
_entity.id
_entity.type
_entity.pdbx_description
1 polymer ?
#
loop_
_entity_poly.entity_id
_entity_poly.type
_entity_poly.pdbx_seq_one_letter_code
_entity_poly.pdbx_strand_id
1 'polypeptide(L)'
;ISIAPLIRHLGLSKKPEQMVQQQRRQALLHATRAGKNELDKLYDEGILPGDVWRAMAEVYNKEIDQRNQALRDLMRGYPELEQEIVLQAREDVLQ
;
A
#
# COMPACT_ATOMS: atom_id res chain seq x y z
N ILE A 1 -18.30 2.37 -35.16
CA ILE A 1 -16.94 2.89 -34.92
C ILE A 1 -16.57 2.53 -33.50
N SER A 2 -15.53 1.73 -33.29
CA SER A 2 -15.13 1.25 -31.96
C SER A 2 -14.41 2.34 -31.19
N ILE A 3 -14.69 2.48 -29.90
CA ILE A 3 -14.07 3.43 -28.95
C ILE A 3 -12.61 3.06 -28.61
N ALA A 4 -12.21 1.81 -28.82
CA ALA A 4 -10.90 1.30 -28.42
C ALA A 4 -9.67 2.03 -29.03
N PRO A 5 -9.67 2.47 -30.30
CA PRO A 5 -8.57 3.26 -30.87
C PRO A 5 -8.47 4.65 -30.23
N LEU A 6 -9.60 5.26 -29.87
CA LEU A 6 -9.67 6.57 -29.19
C LEU A 6 -9.09 6.49 -27.78
N ILE A 7 -9.44 5.47 -27.00
CA ILE A 7 -8.86 5.24 -25.67
C ILE A 7 -7.33 5.12 -25.74
N ARG A 8 -6.81 4.40 -26.74
CA ARG A 8 -5.37 4.22 -26.93
C ARG A 8 -4.67 5.52 -27.38
N HIS A 9 -5.31 6.31 -28.23
CA HIS A 9 -4.78 7.59 -28.73
C HIS A 9 -4.80 8.69 -27.66
N LEU A 10 -5.78 8.65 -26.75
CA LEU A 10 -5.91 9.56 -25.61
C LEU A 10 -5.05 9.14 -24.40
N GLY A 11 -4.28 8.06 -24.50
CA GLY A 11 -3.43 7.56 -23.40
C GLY A 11 -4.18 6.90 -22.25
N LEU A 12 -5.50 6.70 -22.39
CA LEU A 12 -6.41 6.14 -21.36
C LEU A 12 -6.25 4.63 -21.14
N SER A 13 -5.38 3.96 -21.91
CA SER A 13 -5.18 2.49 -21.85
C SER A 13 -3.97 2.04 -21.01
N LYS A 14 -3.18 2.97 -20.46
CA LYS A 14 -2.10 2.64 -19.52
C LYS A 14 -2.59 2.94 -18.11
N LYS A 15 -2.43 1.98 -17.17
CA LYS A 15 -2.54 2.29 -15.75
C LYS A 15 -1.66 3.51 -15.48
N PRO A 16 -2.22 4.64 -14.98
CA PRO A 16 -1.44 5.80 -14.59
C PRO A 16 -0.26 5.35 -13.73
N GLU A 17 0.94 5.85 -14.00
CA GLU A 17 2.14 5.47 -13.24
C GLU A 17 1.93 5.67 -11.74
N GLN A 18 1.12 6.66 -11.37
CA GLN A 18 0.68 6.98 -10.03
C GLN A 18 -0.10 5.83 -9.37
N MET A 19 -1.00 5.15 -10.09
CA MET A 19 -1.71 3.97 -9.59
C MET A 19 -0.74 2.81 -9.32
N VAL A 20 0.23 2.59 -10.21
CA VAL A 20 1.25 1.54 -10.03
C VAL A 20 2.11 1.84 -8.80
N GLN A 21 2.53 3.09 -8.64
CA GLN A 21 3.28 3.55 -7.48
C GLN A 21 2.47 3.42 -6.19
N GLN A 22 1.19 3.75 -6.23
CA GLN A 22 0.27 3.59 -5.10
C GLN A 22 0.13 2.12 -4.70
N GLN A 23 -0.20 1.23 -5.65
CA GLN A 23 -0.33 -0.21 -5.41
C GLN A 23 0.97 -0.78 -4.82
N ARG A 24 2.12 -0.37 -5.36
CA ARG A 24 3.43 -0.79 -4.83
C ARG A 24 3.66 -0.29 -3.40
N ARG A 25 3.34 0.96 -3.08
CA ARG A 25 3.47 1.52 -1.72
C ARG A 25 2.55 0.80 -0.73
N GLN A 26 1.32 0.51 -1.13
CA GLN A 26 0.36 -0.25 -0.32
C GLN A 26 0.87 -1.68 -0.08
N ALA A 27 1.31 -2.39 -1.12
CA ALA A 27 1.83 -3.74 -0.99
C ALA A 27 3.00 -3.82 0.01
N LEU A 28 3.93 -2.87 -0.08
CA LEU A 28 5.06 -2.83 0.86
C LEU A 28 4.62 -2.50 2.29
N LEU A 29 3.64 -1.59 2.48
CA LEU A 29 3.08 -1.30 3.79
C LEU A 29 2.40 -2.54 4.41
N HIS A 30 1.64 -3.29 3.61
CA HIS A 30 1.03 -4.54 4.05
C HIS A 30 2.07 -5.59 4.43
N ALA A 31 3.12 -5.76 3.62
CA ALA A 31 4.21 -6.68 3.92
C ALA A 31 4.93 -6.31 5.23
N THR A 32 5.24 -5.02 5.44
CA THR A 32 5.87 -4.55 6.69
C THR A 32 4.97 -4.79 7.90
N ARG A 33 3.66 -4.54 7.79
CA ARG A 33 2.71 -4.84 8.88
C ARG A 33 2.62 -6.33 9.18
N ALA A 34 2.59 -7.18 8.15
CA ALA A 34 2.62 -8.62 8.33
C ALA A 34 3.90 -9.08 9.04
N GLY A 35 5.05 -8.52 8.67
CA GLY A 35 6.33 -8.79 9.34
C GLY A 35 6.33 -8.37 10.82
N LYS A 36 5.74 -7.22 11.15
CA LYS A 36 5.58 -6.78 12.54
C LYS A 36 4.66 -7.72 13.33
N ASN A 37 3.54 -8.15 12.74
CA ASN A 37 2.63 -9.08 13.40
C ASN A 37 3.31 -10.42 13.68
N GLU A 38 4.11 -10.93 12.74
CA GLU A 38 4.87 -12.16 12.96
C GLU A 38 5.95 -11.98 14.04
N LEU A 39 6.65 -10.84 14.06
CA LEU A 39 7.60 -10.50 15.13
C LEU A 39 6.94 -10.51 16.52
N ASP A 40 5.74 -9.92 16.64
CA ASP A 40 4.99 -9.89 17.89
C ASP A 40 4.56 -11.29 18.32
N LYS A 41 4.07 -12.10 17.38
CA LYS A 41 3.73 -13.49 17.64
C LYS A 41 4.92 -14.29 18.14
N LEU A 42 6.10 -14.16 17.52
CA LEU A 42 7.31 -14.85 17.96
C LEU A 42 7.76 -14.44 19.37
N TYR A 43 7.54 -13.18 19.75
CA TYR A 43 7.79 -12.72 21.11
C TYR A 43 6.78 -13.30 22.11
N ASP A 44 5.50 -13.28 21.78
CA ASP A 44 4.43 -13.82 22.62
C ASP A 44 4.57 -15.33 22.83
N GLU A 45 5.09 -16.05 21.83
CA GLU A 45 5.42 -17.48 21.91
C GLU A 45 6.73 -17.77 22.68
N GLY A 46 7.42 -16.73 23.17
CA GLY A 46 8.67 -16.85 23.92
C GLY A 46 9.89 -17.26 23.09
N ILE A 47 9.78 -17.20 21.76
CA ILE A 47 10.86 -17.55 20.83
C ILE A 47 11.90 -16.42 20.77
N LEU A 48 11.46 -15.16 20.84
CA LEU A 48 12.33 -14.00 20.79
C LEU A 48 12.63 -13.42 22.19
N PRO A 49 13.91 -13.13 22.51
CA PRO A 49 14.26 -12.33 23.66
C PRO A 49 13.60 -10.94 23.62
N GLY A 50 13.19 -10.42 24.77
CA GLY A 50 12.42 -9.17 24.85
C GLY A 50 13.21 -7.91 24.44
N ASP A 51 14.53 -7.92 24.60
CA ASP A 51 15.42 -6.87 24.13
C ASP A 51 15.52 -6.86 22.59
N VAL A 52 15.67 -8.04 21.97
CA VAL A 52 15.66 -8.21 20.51
C VAL A 52 14.31 -7.80 19.93
N TRP A 53 13.21 -8.27 20.51
CA TRP A 53 11.87 -7.88 20.10
C TRP A 53 11.69 -6.37 20.16
N ARG A 54 12.08 -5.71 21.27
CA ARG A 54 11.91 -4.26 21.44
C ARG A 54 12.65 -3.48 20.35
N ALA A 55 13.92 -3.81 20.11
CA ALA A 55 14.72 -3.15 19.09
C ALA A 55 14.11 -3.32 17.69
N MET A 56 13.67 -4.53 17.34
CA MET A 56 13.05 -4.80 16.04
C MET A 56 11.66 -4.14 15.90
N ALA A 57 10.87 -4.13 16.97
CA ALA A 57 9.54 -3.52 17.00
C ALA A 57 9.63 -2.02 16.73
N GLU A 58 10.62 -1.33 17.30
CA GLU A 58 10.87 0.08 17.03
C GLU A 58 11.20 0.34 15.55
N VAL A 59 12.02 -0.52 14.93
CA VAL A 59 12.36 -0.43 13.50
C VAL A 59 11.10 -0.59 12.63
N TYR A 60 10.31 -1.64 12.88
CA TYR A 60 9.07 -1.88 12.14
C TYR A 60 8.07 -0.73 12.31
N ASN A 61 7.87 -0.23 13.53
CA ASN A 61 6.95 0.89 13.77
C ASN A 61 7.38 2.13 12.98
N LYS A 62 8.68 2.46 13.00
CA LYS A 62 9.24 3.57 12.23
C LYS A 62 9.04 3.37 10.72
N GLU A 63 9.27 2.17 10.20
CA GLU A 63 9.05 1.88 8.77
C GLU A 63 7.57 1.99 8.39
N ILE A 64 6.66 1.48 9.22
CA ILE A 64 5.20 1.59 9.01
C ILE A 64 4.79 3.06 8.93
N ASP A 65 5.28 3.89 9.85
CA ASP A 65 4.98 5.32 9.87
C ASP A 65 5.52 6.05 8.65
N GLN A 66 6.77 5.77 8.24
CA GLN A 66 7.36 6.33 7.03
C GLN A 66 6.58 5.94 5.77
N ARG A 67 6.13 4.68 5.68
CA ARG A 67 5.33 4.19 4.55
C ARG A 67 3.92 4.80 4.53
N ASN A 68 3.28 4.92 5.69
CA ASN A 68 2.00 5.62 5.83
C ASN A 68 2.13 7.09 5.40
N GLN A 69 3.23 7.74 5.77
CA GLN A 69 3.50 9.12 5.37
C GLN A 69 3.70 9.24 3.85
N ALA A 70 4.52 8.37 3.26
CA ALA A 70 4.75 8.35 1.82
C ALA A 70 3.47 8.06 1.02
N LEU A 71 2.55 7.25 1.54
CA LEU A 71 1.25 7.02 0.89
C LEU A 71 0.36 8.26 0.97
N ARG A 72 0.31 8.93 2.13
CA ARG A 72 -0.43 10.19 2.31
C ARG A 72 0.10 11.30 1.40
N ASP A 73 1.42 11.41 1.26
CA ASP A 73 2.03 12.42 0.40
C ASP A 73 1.74 12.14 -1.09
N LEU A 74 1.68 10.87 -1.50
CA LEU A 74 1.23 10.51 -2.85
C LEU A 74 -0.22 10.93 -3.10
N MET A 75 -1.11 10.65 -2.14
CA MET A 75 -2.54 10.99 -2.24
C MET A 75 -2.77 12.50 -2.27
N ARG A 76 -2.02 13.28 -1.47
CA ARG A 76 -2.08 14.75 -1.54
C ARG A 76 -1.58 15.30 -2.87
N GLY A 77 -0.58 14.65 -3.48
CA GLY A 77 -0.04 15.06 -4.78
C GLY A 77 -0.97 14.74 -5.96
N TYR A 78 -1.88 13.77 -5.79
CA TYR A 78 -2.80 13.30 -6.83
C TYR A 78 -4.18 12.97 -6.21
N PRO A 79 -5.00 13.97 -5.86
CA PRO A 79 -6.31 13.77 -5.25
C PRO A 79 -7.26 12.90 -6.08
N GLU A 80 -7.10 12.92 -7.41
CA GLU A 80 -7.85 12.08 -8.36
C GLU A 80 -7.70 10.57 -8.09
N LEU A 81 -6.57 10.13 -7.49
CA LEU A 81 -6.38 8.74 -7.09
C LEU A 81 -7.35 8.31 -6.00
N GLU A 82 -7.76 9.20 -5.11
CA GLU A 82 -8.66 8.86 -4.00
C GLU A 82 -10.06 8.48 -4.52
N GLN A 83 -10.51 9.14 -5.60
CA GLN A 83 -11.77 8.80 -6.27
C GLN A 83 -11.69 7.46 -6.98
N GLU A 84 -10.60 7.17 -7.70
CA GLU A 84 -10.39 5.86 -8.34
C GLU A 84 -10.36 4.72 -7.32
N ILE A 85 -9.74 4.92 -6.15
CA ILE A 85 -9.70 3.90 -5.08
C ILE A 85 -11.10 3.58 -4.57
N VAL A 86 -11.94 4.60 -4.33
CA VAL A 86 -13.32 4.39 -3.85
C VAL A 86 -14.16 3.67 -4.90
N LEU A 87 -13.96 3.99 -6.17
CA LEU A 87 -14.63 3.31 -7.28
C LEU A 87 -14.19 1.84 -7.38
N GLN A 88 -12.87 1.58 -7.34
CA GLN A 88 -12.33 0.23 -7.42
C GLN A 88 -12.76 -0.63 -6.20
N ALA A 89 -12.73 -0.07 -4.99
CA ALA A 89 -13.17 -0.77 -3.79
C ALA A 89 -14.68 -1.11 -3.81
N ARG A 90 -15.50 -0.29 -4.46
CA ARG A 90 -16.91 -0.60 -4.69
C ARG A 90 -17.09 -1.75 -5.68
N GLU A 91 -16.31 -1.77 -6.76
CA GLU A 91 -16.35 -2.86 -7.74
C GLU A 91 -15.90 -4.19 -7.13
N ASP A 92 -14.83 -4.19 -6.33
CA ASP A 92 -14.31 -5.39 -5.67
C ASP A 92 -15.30 -6.00 -4.64
N VAL A 93 -16.19 -5.19 -4.05
CA VAL A 93 -17.26 -5.67 -3.12
C VAL A 93 -18.45 -6.27 -3.86
N LEU A 94 -18.63 -5.95 -5.14
CA LEU A 94 -19.72 -6.45 -5.98
C LEU A 94 -19.34 -7.73 -6.76
N GLN A 95 -18.08 -8.16 -6.70
CA GLN A 95 -17.58 -9.42 -7.27
C GLN A 95 -17.50 -10.52 -6.21
#